data_AF-B0RUS7-F1
#
_entry.id   AF-B0RUS7-F1
#
_cell.length_a   1.000
_cell.length_b   1.000
_cell.length_c   1.000
_cell.angle_alpha   90.00
_cell.angle_beta   90.00
_cell.angle_gamma   90.00
#
_symmetry.space_group_name_H-M   'P 1'
#
loop_
_entity.id
_entity.type
_entity.pdbx_description
1 polymer ?
#
loop_
_entity_poly.entity_id
_entity_poly.type
_entity_poly.pdbx_seq_one_letter_code
_entity_poly.pdbx_strand_id
1 'polypeptide(L)'
;MGAGQLNTKSPFEYVDMSVKEAYDEEWKKKVRTRIRRSDGVLVIVTKNSLKSTGQKWEIACAAEEKKPVKGIWGYKDDQTKLEGVSIMTWTWPNIADWIDSL
;
A
#
# COMPACT_ATOMS: atom_id res chain seq x y z
N MET A 1 -2.52 -19.14 -14.81
CA MET A 1 -1.80 -19.44 -13.55
C MET A 1 -2.70 -19.01 -12.41
N GLY A 2 -3.00 -19.93 -11.50
CA GLY A 2 -4.09 -19.78 -10.51
C GLY A 2 -3.77 -18.75 -9.43
N ALA A 3 -4.69 -17.82 -9.21
CA ALA A 3 -4.73 -17.01 -8.00
C ALA A 3 -5.35 -17.87 -6.88
N GLY A 4 -4.57 -18.14 -5.83
CA GLY A 4 -5.11 -18.74 -4.62
C GLY A 4 -6.07 -17.76 -3.95
N GLN A 5 -7.36 -18.05 -4.01
CA GLN A 5 -8.39 -17.25 -3.35
C GLN A 5 -8.30 -17.52 -1.83
N LEU A 6 -7.79 -16.53 -1.08
CA LEU A 6 -7.83 -16.56 0.38
C LEU A 6 -9.30 -16.48 0.80
N ASN A 7 -9.86 -17.61 1.23
CA ASN A 7 -11.26 -17.73 1.67
C ASN A 7 -11.46 -16.91 2.95
N THR A 8 -11.80 -15.64 2.80
CA THR A 8 -12.17 -14.74 3.87
C THR A 8 -13.57 -14.24 3.56
N LYS A 9 -14.51 -14.37 4.51
CA LYS A 9 -15.87 -13.83 4.41
C LYS A 9 -15.79 -12.30 4.42
N SER A 10 -15.39 -11.74 3.30
CA SER A 10 -15.11 -10.33 3.08
C SER A 10 -16.09 -9.82 2.03
N PRO A 11 -16.70 -8.62 2.20
CA PRO A 11 -17.55 -8.02 1.17
C PRO A 11 -16.75 -7.44 -0.01
N PHE A 12 -15.41 -7.61 -0.03
CA PHE A 12 -14.53 -7.08 -1.07
C PHE A 12 -13.65 -8.16 -1.70
N GLU A 13 -13.37 -7.98 -3.00
CA GLU A 13 -12.44 -8.80 -3.75
C GLU A 13 -10.99 -8.40 -3.44
N TYR A 14 -10.15 -9.40 -3.27
CA TYR A 14 -8.70 -9.21 -3.16
C TYR A 14 -8.05 -9.56 -4.49
N VAL A 15 -7.29 -8.61 -5.04
CA VAL A 15 -6.44 -8.85 -6.22
C VAL A 15 -5.00 -8.65 -5.80
N ASP A 16 -4.21 -9.72 -5.80
CA ASP A 16 -2.76 -9.61 -5.65
C ASP A 16 -2.18 -8.98 -6.93
N MET A 17 -1.71 -7.75 -6.80
CA MET A 17 -1.10 -6.99 -7.87
C MET A 17 0.42 -6.88 -7.72
N SER A 18 1.07 -7.70 -6.88
CA SER A 18 2.53 -7.69 -6.76
C SER A 18 3.21 -7.97 -8.10
N VAL A 19 4.28 -7.23 -8.41
CA VAL A 19 5.13 -7.50 -9.58
C VAL A 19 6.32 -8.32 -9.10
N LYS A 20 6.53 -9.50 -9.69
CA LYS A 20 7.55 -10.46 -9.25
C LYS A 20 8.95 -10.19 -9.83
N GLU A 21 9.03 -9.37 -10.88
CA GLU A 21 10.29 -8.96 -11.51
C GLU A 21 10.48 -7.45 -11.34
N ALA A 22 11.39 -7.09 -10.43
CA ALA A 22 11.87 -5.73 -10.33
C ALA A 22 12.91 -5.47 -11.44
N TYR A 23 13.13 -4.21 -11.79
CA TYR A 23 14.31 -3.65 -12.50
C TYR A 23 14.16 -3.11 -13.95
N ASP A 24 13.04 -3.25 -14.65
CA ASP A 24 12.80 -2.54 -15.93
C ASP A 24 11.80 -1.37 -15.86
N GLU A 25 11.98 -0.28 -16.62
CA GLU A 25 11.05 0.86 -16.73
C GLU A 25 9.58 0.45 -16.94
N GLU A 26 9.35 -0.74 -17.51
CA GLU A 26 8.03 -1.34 -17.67
C GLU A 26 7.31 -1.66 -16.35
N TRP A 27 8.03 -2.05 -15.28
CA TRP A 27 7.41 -2.33 -13.98
C TRP A 27 6.84 -1.05 -13.36
N LYS A 28 7.59 0.06 -13.41
CA LYS A 28 7.13 1.36 -12.90
C LYS A 28 5.88 1.82 -13.63
N LYS A 29 5.82 1.65 -14.95
CA LYS A 29 4.63 1.98 -15.76
C LYS A 29 3.41 1.16 -15.32
N LYS A 30 3.59 -0.15 -15.08
CA LYS A 30 2.52 -1.06 -14.60
C LYS A 30 2.03 -0.67 -13.20
N VAL A 31 2.96 -0.44 -12.27
CA VAL A 31 2.62 -0.03 -10.88
C VAL A 31 1.95 1.34 -10.86
N ARG A 32 2.49 2.33 -11.58
CA ARG A 32 1.87 3.66 -11.71
C ARG A 32 0.45 3.60 -12.23
N THR A 33 0.19 2.78 -13.26
CA THR A 33 -1.16 2.61 -13.81
C THR A 33 -2.15 2.09 -12.77
N ARG A 34 -1.71 1.18 -11.88
CA ARG A 34 -2.53 0.63 -10.80
C ARG A 34 -2.80 1.67 -9.72
N ILE A 35 -1.75 2.37 -9.28
CA ILE A 35 -1.86 3.47 -8.32
C ILE A 35 -2.85 4.52 -8.84
N ARG A 36 -2.72 4.95 -10.10
CA ARG A 36 -3.61 5.93 -10.72
C ARG A 36 -5.08 5.50 -10.74
N ARG A 37 -5.36 4.20 -10.87
CA ARG A 37 -6.72 3.64 -10.88
C ARG A 37 -7.27 3.36 -9.48
N SER A 38 -6.46 3.44 -8.44
CA SER A 38 -6.87 3.19 -7.07
C SER A 38 -7.48 4.45 -6.45
N ASP A 39 -8.40 4.30 -5.51
CA ASP A 39 -8.99 5.44 -4.77
C ASP A 39 -8.06 5.94 -3.66
N GLY A 40 -7.22 5.07 -3.10
CA GLY A 40 -6.19 5.41 -2.12
C GLY A 40 -5.07 4.36 -2.04
N VAL A 41 -4.01 4.67 -1.29
CA VAL A 41 -2.87 3.77 -1.05
C VAL A 41 -2.64 3.61 0.45
N LEU A 42 -2.77 2.37 0.94
CA LEU A 42 -2.48 1.99 2.32
C LEU A 42 -1.10 1.31 2.40
N VAL A 43 -0.17 1.91 3.14
CA VAL A 43 1.21 1.47 3.25
C VAL A 43 1.40 0.66 4.54
N ILE A 44 1.88 -0.58 4.44
CA ILE A 44 2.35 -1.31 5.62
C ILE A 44 3.75 -0.81 5.97
N VAL A 45 3.88 -0.16 7.13
CA VAL A 45 5.12 0.46 7.61
C VAL A 45 5.80 -0.46 8.61
N THR A 46 7.08 -0.72 8.37
CA THR A 46 7.97 -1.46 9.26
C THR A 46 9.34 -0.78 9.30
N LYS A 47 10.25 -1.19 10.19
CA LYS A 47 11.65 -0.72 10.21
C LYS A 47 12.35 -0.85 8.85
N ASN A 48 12.00 -1.87 8.06
CA ASN A 48 12.57 -2.10 6.74
C ASN A 48 12.10 -1.09 5.69
N SER A 49 10.95 -0.44 5.91
CA SER A 49 10.40 0.61 5.03
C SER A 49 11.39 1.75 4.80
N LEU A 50 12.18 2.11 5.81
CA LEU A 50 13.20 3.16 5.72
C LEU A 50 14.27 2.87 4.67
N LYS A 51 14.49 1.60 4.31
CA LYS A 51 15.51 1.16 3.36
C LYS A 51 14.92 0.69 2.02
N SER A 52 13.61 0.52 1.93
CA SER A 52 12.96 0.02 0.72
C SER A 52 12.85 1.10 -0.35
N THR A 53 13.69 1.03 -1.38
CA THR A 53 13.64 1.96 -2.52
C THR A 53 12.37 1.80 -3.34
N GLY A 54 11.87 0.56 -3.50
CA GLY A 54 10.61 0.27 -4.18
C GLY A 54 9.42 0.91 -3.46
N GLN A 55 9.30 0.69 -2.15
CA GLN A 55 8.20 1.27 -1.37
C GLN A 55 8.25 2.80 -1.36
N LYS A 56 9.45 3.40 -1.23
CA LYS A 56 9.61 4.87 -1.34
C LYS A 56 9.14 5.39 -2.69
N TRP A 57 9.45 4.68 -3.76
CA TRP A 57 9.02 5.05 -5.11
C TRP A 57 7.49 4.94 -5.25
N GLU A 58 6.87 3.89 -4.71
CA GLU A 58 5.41 3.72 -4.74
C GLU A 58 4.68 4.83 -3.98
N ILE A 59 5.18 5.22 -2.79
CA ILE A 59 4.63 6.33 -2.00
C ILE A 59 4.75 7.65 -2.76
N ALA A 60 5.91 7.93 -3.35
CA ALA A 60 6.13 9.13 -4.15
C ALA A 60 5.20 9.15 -5.38
N CYS A 61 5.09 8.02 -6.08
CA CYS A 61 4.21 7.87 -7.23
C CYS A 61 2.74 8.10 -6.86
N ALA A 62 2.29 7.62 -5.70
CA ALA A 62 0.94 7.88 -5.20
C ALA A 62 0.70 9.37 -4.94
N ALA A 63 1.67 10.07 -4.34
CA ALA A 63 1.60 11.51 -4.13
C ALA A 63 1.55 12.28 -5.47
N GLU A 64 2.36 11.88 -6.46
CA GLU A 64 2.36 12.47 -7.81
C GLU A 64 1.01 12.26 -8.53
N GLU A 65 0.41 11.08 -8.39
CA GLU A 65 -0.92 10.73 -8.92
C GLU A 65 -2.07 11.33 -8.06
N LYS A 66 -1.74 12.15 -7.05
CA LYS A 66 -2.68 12.80 -6.13
C LYS A 66 -3.61 11.81 -5.41
N LYS A 67 -3.11 10.61 -5.12
CA LYS A 67 -3.85 9.60 -4.36
C LYS A 67 -3.68 9.85 -2.85
N PRO A 68 -4.76 9.77 -2.06
CA PRO A 68 -4.65 9.73 -0.61
C PRO A 68 -3.72 8.59 -0.17
N VAL A 69 -2.73 8.90 0.67
CA VAL A 69 -1.79 7.92 1.23
C VAL A 69 -1.96 7.86 2.75
N LYS A 70 -2.09 6.64 3.28
CA LYS A 70 -2.10 6.37 4.72
C LYS A 70 -1.17 5.20 5.03
N GLY A 71 -0.54 5.22 6.19
CA GLY A 71 0.24 4.09 6.68
C GLY A 71 -0.46 3.34 7.81
N ILE A 72 -0.12 2.06 7.96
CA ILE A 72 -0.39 1.26 9.15
C ILE A 72 0.91 0.64 9.68
N TRP A 73 1.09 0.60 10.99
CA TRP A 73 2.23 -0.12 11.56
C TRP A 73 2.03 -1.64 11.42
N GLY A 74 2.99 -2.31 10.79
CA GLY A 74 2.96 -3.75 10.54
C GLY A 74 3.16 -4.59 11.79
N TYR A 75 3.83 -4.05 12.82
CA TYR A 75 4.07 -4.71 14.10
C TYR A 75 3.69 -3.79 15.27
N LYS A 76 3.20 -4.36 16.36
CA LYS A 76 2.71 -3.61 17.54
C LYS A 76 3.84 -2.83 18.24
N ASP A 77 5.05 -3.36 18.23
CA ASP A 77 6.25 -2.82 18.84
C ASP A 77 7.09 -1.97 17.87
N ASP A 78 6.60 -1.77 16.65
CA ASP A 78 7.27 -0.99 15.61
C ASP A 78 6.47 0.28 15.30
N GLN A 79 6.96 1.41 15.79
CA GLN A 79 6.38 2.74 15.52
C GLN A 79 7.20 3.53 14.49
N THR A 80 7.82 2.84 13.53
CA THR A 80 8.58 3.47 12.44
C THR A 80 7.74 4.57 11.78
N LYS A 81 8.36 5.73 11.57
CA LYS A 81 7.77 6.88 10.88
C LYS A 81 8.33 7.00 9.47
N LEU A 82 7.47 7.35 8.52
CA LEU A 82 7.85 7.73 7.17
C LEU A 82 7.51 9.20 6.97
N GLU A 83 8.45 9.97 6.45
CA GLU A 83 8.23 11.39 6.16
C GLU A 83 7.08 11.54 5.16
N GLY A 84 6.19 12.51 5.41
CA GLY A 84 5.03 12.78 4.54
C GLY A 84 3.89 11.77 4.62
N VAL A 85 4.00 10.69 5.42
CA VAL A 85 2.95 9.68 5.56
C VAL A 85 2.38 9.71 6.98
N SER A 86 1.08 9.96 7.10
CA SER A 86 0.33 9.77 8.34
C SER A 86 0.13 8.27 8.58
N ILE A 87 0.46 7.78 9.78
CA ILE A 87 0.43 6.35 10.11
C ILE A 87 -0.52 6.12 11.30
N MET A 88 -1.33 5.08 11.23
CA MET A 88 -2.27 4.67 12.27
C MET A 88 -2.02 3.23 12.76
N THR A 89 -2.59 2.88 13.91
CA THR A 89 -2.55 1.51 14.42
C THR A 89 -3.33 0.58 13.51
N TRP A 90 -2.79 -0.61 13.23
CA TRP A 90 -3.49 -1.65 12.48
C TRP A 90 -4.63 -2.25 13.31
N THR A 91 -5.81 -1.66 13.16
CA THR A 91 -7.08 -2.17 13.70
C THR A 91 -8.15 -2.05 12.62
N TRP A 92 -9.15 -2.93 12.65
CA TRP A 92 -10.27 -2.85 11.70
C TRP A 92 -10.94 -1.46 11.70
N PRO A 93 -11.36 -0.88 12.84
CA PRO A 93 -12.03 0.43 12.84
C PRO A 93 -11.25 1.52 12.10
N ASN A 94 -9.96 1.70 12.43
CA ASN A 94 -9.10 2.67 11.73
C ASN A 94 -9.02 2.46 10.21
N ILE A 95 -8.99 1.20 9.75
CA ILE A 95 -8.92 0.87 8.32
C ILE A 95 -10.26 1.15 7.65
N ALA A 96 -11.38 0.75 8.26
CA ALA A 96 -12.72 1.05 7.76
C ALA A 96 -12.96 2.55 7.66
N ASP A 97 -12.70 3.30 8.74
CA ASP A 97 -12.89 4.75 8.80
C ASP A 97 -12.05 5.47 7.73
N TRP A 98 -10.84 4.98 7.45
CA TRP A 98 -10.02 5.56 6.39
C TRP A 98 -10.57 5.22 5.00
N ILE A 99 -10.98 3.98 4.74
CA ILE A 99 -11.57 3.57 3.47
C ILE A 99 -12.85 4.36 3.17
N ASP A 100 -13.73 4.51 4.18
CA ASP A 100 -15.00 5.25 4.05
C ASP A 100 -14.78 6.77 3.83
N SER A 101 -13.56 7.26 4.03
CA SER A 101 -13.17 8.67 3.81
C SER A 101 -12.54 8.96 2.44
N LEU A 102 -12.28 7.93 1.63
CA LEU A 102 -11.68 8.04 0.28
C LEU A 102 -12.70 8.51 -0.75
#